data_AF-A0A2E9J2D4-F1
#
_entry.id   AF-A0A2E9J2D4-F1
#
_cell.length_a   1.000
_cell.length_b   1.000
_cell.length_c   1.000
_cell.angle_alpha   90.00
_cell.angle_beta   90.00
_cell.angle_gamma   90.00
#
_symmetry.space_group_name_H-M   'P 1'
#
loop_
_entity.id
_entity.type
_entity.pdbx_description
1 polymer ?
#
loop_
_entity_poly.entity_id
_entity_poly.type
_entity_poly.pdbx_seq_one_letter_code
_entity_poly.pdbx_strand_id
1 'polypeptide(L)'
;MTEAGSDSKLGFNAVLLSTFTTVFLAELGDKTQLATLLLSAQSGEPWLVFTGAAIALICSSLVGVLVGRWLSTILPPERLEQMAGLLMVGLGVWLGSQALKSLLETQSF
;
A
#
# COMPACT_ATOMS: atom_id res chain seq x y z
N MET A 1 -2.56 -26.05 -30.82
CA MET A 1 -1.88 -26.03 -29.51
C MET A 1 -2.84 -25.32 -28.57
N THR A 2 -3.54 -26.11 -27.75
CA THR A 2 -4.72 -25.69 -26.98
C THR A 2 -4.26 -25.15 -25.63
N GLU A 3 -4.23 -23.82 -25.48
CA GLU A 3 -4.15 -23.17 -24.17
C GLU A 3 -5.55 -23.30 -23.53
N ALA A 4 -5.80 -24.44 -22.90
CA ALA A 4 -6.96 -24.63 -22.04
C ALA A 4 -6.76 -23.76 -20.79
N GLY A 5 -7.24 -22.52 -20.85
CA GLY A 5 -7.38 -21.65 -19.70
C GLY A 5 -8.22 -22.35 -18.64
N SER A 6 -7.56 -22.83 -17.59
CA SER A 6 -8.22 -23.33 -16.39
C SER A 6 -8.88 -22.13 -15.72
N ASP A 7 -10.15 -21.88 -16.08
CA ASP A 7 -11.10 -21.11 -15.28
C ASP A 7 -11.34 -21.86 -13.97
N SER A 8 -10.29 -21.91 -13.15
CA SER A 8 -10.43 -22.28 -11.76
C SER A 8 -11.28 -21.18 -11.14
N LYS A 9 -12.49 -21.53 -10.70
CA LYS A 9 -13.19 -20.76 -9.68
C LYS A 9 -12.26 -20.74 -8.49
N LEU A 10 -11.39 -19.73 -8.41
CA LEU A 10 -10.50 -19.54 -7.27
C LEU A 10 -11.40 -19.52 -6.04
N GLY A 11 -11.27 -20.54 -5.20
CA GLY A 11 -12.05 -20.64 -3.99
C GLY A 11 -11.83 -19.37 -3.16
N PHE A 12 -12.84 -18.93 -2.41
CA PHE A 12 -12.73 -17.75 -1.54
C PHE A 12 -11.44 -17.75 -0.71
N ASN A 13 -11.05 -18.92 -0.19
CA ASN A 13 -9.80 -19.12 0.54
C ASN A 13 -8.54 -18.82 -0.29
N ALA A 14 -8.54 -19.16 -1.59
CA ALA A 14 -7.42 -18.89 -2.49
C ALA A 14 -7.26 -17.39 -2.76
N VAL A 15 -8.38 -16.67 -2.96
CA VAL A 15 -8.38 -15.21 -3.12
C VAL A 15 -7.95 -14.52 -1.82
N LEU A 16 -8.46 -14.96 -0.67
CA LEU A 16 -8.06 -14.44 0.63
C LEU A 16 -6.56 -14.61 0.87
N LEU A 17 -6.03 -15.82 0.65
CA LEU A 17 -4.63 -16.13 0.91
C LEU A 17 -3.71 -15.37 -0.06
N SER A 18 -4.07 -15.25 -1.35
CA SER A 18 -3.27 -14.54 -2.34
C SER A 18 -3.23 -13.04 -2.03
N THR A 19 -4.40 -12.41 -1.86
CA THR A 19 -4.48 -10.98 -1.54
C THR A 19 -3.80 -10.66 -0.21
N PHE A 20 -4.04 -11.47 0.83
CA PHE A 20 -3.36 -11.30 2.11
C PHE A 20 -1.85 -11.39 1.96
N THR A 21 -1.33 -12.44 1.31
CA THR A 21 0.12 -12.64 1.17
C THR A 21 0.75 -11.53 0.35
N THR A 22 0.15 -11.13 -0.78
CA THR A 22 0.66 -10.06 -1.63
C THR A 22 0.68 -8.72 -0.91
N VAL A 23 -0.42 -8.34 -0.24
CA VAL A 23 -0.49 -7.07 0.51
C VAL A 23 0.44 -7.11 1.72
N PHE A 24 0.47 -8.22 2.45
CA PHE A 24 1.35 -8.37 3.61
C PHE A 24 2.82 -8.22 3.23
N LEU A 25 3.28 -8.90 2.17
CA LEU A 25 4.65 -8.74 1.68
C LEU A 25 4.93 -7.33 1.16
N ALA A 26 3.97 -6.70 0.50
CA ALA A 26 4.14 -5.34 -0.01
C ALA A 26 4.25 -4.29 1.11
N GLU A 27 3.56 -4.51 2.23
CA GLU A 27 3.50 -3.59 3.38
C GLU A 27 4.51 -3.94 4.49
N LEU A 28 5.20 -5.08 4.41
CA LEU A 28 6.16 -5.51 5.42
C LEU A 28 7.33 -4.52 5.54
N GLY A 29 7.50 -3.95 6.73
CA GLY A 29 8.56 -2.98 7.02
C GLY A 29 8.22 -1.54 6.64
N ASP A 30 6.95 -1.22 6.37
CA ASP A 30 6.55 0.17 6.17
C ASP A 30 6.77 1.03 7.43
N LYS A 31 6.97 2.33 7.22
CA LYS A 31 7.19 3.33 8.28
C LYS A 31 6.05 3.34 9.29
N THR A 32 4.82 3.05 8.87
CA THR A 32 3.68 2.95 9.79
C THR A 32 3.82 1.79 10.78
N GLN A 33 4.43 0.66 10.38
CA GLN A 33 4.69 -0.48 11.27
C GLN A 33 5.70 -0.12 12.35
N LEU A 34 6.80 0.56 11.98
CA LEU A 34 7.79 1.05 12.94
C LEU A 34 7.19 2.09 13.89
N ALA A 35 6.39 3.03 13.37
CA ALA A 35 5.70 4.02 14.20
C ALA A 35 4.75 3.36 15.21
N THR A 36 4.00 2.33 14.78
CA THR A 36 3.08 1.58 15.64
C THR A 36 3.84 0.78 16.70
N LEU A 37 4.96 0.15 16.33
CA LEU A 37 5.84 -0.56 17.27
C LEU A 37 6.43 0.37 18.33
N LEU A 38 6.93 1.53 17.92
CA LEU A 38 7.47 2.54 18.83
C LEU A 38 6.39 3.10 19.75
N LEU A 39 5.20 3.38 19.22
CA LEU A 39 4.07 3.86 20.01
C LEU A 39 3.62 2.80 21.02
N SER A 40 3.59 1.53 20.62
CA SER A 40 3.30 0.39 21.52
C SER A 40 4.35 0.27 22.62
N ALA A 41 5.64 0.44 22.28
CA ALA A 41 6.73 0.38 23.26
C ALA A 41 6.69 1.56 24.24
N GLN A 42 6.28 2.74 23.78
CA GLN A 42 6.26 3.96 24.58
C GLN A 42 5.02 4.09 25.48
N SER A 43 3.86 3.63 25.00
CA SER A 43 2.60 3.68 25.76
C SER A 43 2.46 2.59 26.82
N GLY A 44 3.16 1.46 26.66
CA GLY A 44 3.02 0.30 27.55
C GLY A 44 1.70 -0.45 27.39
N GLU A 45 0.82 -0.03 26.47
CA GLU A 45 -0.50 -0.62 26.23
C GLU A 45 -0.61 -1.16 24.79
N PRO A 46 0.00 -2.33 24.50
CA PRO A 46 0.11 -2.86 23.12
C PRO A 46 -1.24 -3.15 22.47
N TRP A 47 -2.24 -3.59 23.25
CA TRP A 47 -3.58 -3.88 22.74
C TRP A 47 -4.35 -2.62 22.30
N LEU A 48 -4.16 -1.51 23.00
CA LEU A 48 -4.80 -0.24 22.67
C LEU A 48 -4.19 0.35 21.39
N VAL A 49 -2.87 0.27 21.26
CA VAL A 49 -2.16 0.70 20.05
C VAL A 49 -2.52 -0.18 18.86
N PHE A 50 -2.60 -1.51 19.05
CA PHE A 50 -3.02 -2.44 18.00
C PHE A 50 -4.43 -2.13 17.49
N THR A 51 -5.40 -1.96 18.40
CA THR A 51 -6.78 -1.65 18.01
C THR A 51 -6.91 -0.28 17.34
N GLY A 52 -6.20 0.73 17.83
CA GLY A 52 -6.15 2.05 17.20
C GLY A 52 -5.56 2.00 15.79
N ALA A 53 -4.43 1.32 15.60
CA ALA A 53 -3.78 1.15 14.30
C ALA A 53 -4.66 0.33 13.33
N ALA A 54 -5.32 -0.73 13.81
CA ALA A 54 -6.24 -1.53 13.01
C ALA A 54 -7.45 -0.71 12.52
N ILE A 55 -8.05 0.09 13.40
CA ILE A 55 -9.15 0.99 13.03
C ILE A 55 -8.67 2.02 12.01
N ALA A 56 -7.52 2.65 12.25
CA ALA A 56 -6.94 3.62 11.33
C ALA A 56 -6.70 3.02 9.93
N LEU A 57 -6.18 1.78 9.86
CA LEU A 57 -5.99 1.07 8.61
C LEU A 57 -7.31 0.82 7.88
N ILE A 58 -8.31 0.27 8.59
CA ILE A 58 -9.64 0.01 8.01
C ILE A 58 -10.28 1.31 7.50
N CYS A 59 -10.23 2.39 8.28
CA CYS A 59 -10.75 3.68 7.88
C CYS A 59 -10.02 4.23 6.64
N SER A 60 -8.70 4.18 6.62
CA SER A 60 -7.89 4.65 5.49
C SER A 60 -8.19 3.85 4.21
N SER A 61 -8.21 2.52 4.30
CA SER A 61 -8.55 1.64 3.18
C SER A 61 -9.98 1.89 2.70
N LEU A 62 -10.94 2.08 3.61
CA LEU A 62 -12.32 2.37 3.26
C LEU A 62 -12.43 3.67 2.47
N VAL A 63 -11.77 4.75 2.92
CA VAL A 63 -11.71 6.01 2.18
C VAL A 63 -11.10 5.81 0.79
N GLY A 64 -9.98 5.09 0.70
CA GLY A 64 -9.33 4.77 -0.58
C GLY A 64 -10.24 4.03 -1.55
N VAL A 65 -10.97 3.02 -1.06
CA VAL A 65 -11.93 2.24 -1.86
C VAL A 65 -13.14 3.09 -2.28
N LEU A 66 -13.68 3.93 -1.40
CA LEU A 66 -14.80 4.81 -1.76
C LEU A 66 -14.39 5.81 -2.84
N VAL A 67 -13.24 6.47 -2.67
CA VAL A 67 -12.72 7.43 -3.65
C VAL A 67 -12.39 6.71 -4.97
N GLY A 68 -11.73 5.56 -4.92
CA GLY A 68 -11.41 4.76 -6.10
C GLY A 68 -12.66 4.30 -6.86
N ARG A 69 -13.69 3.85 -6.13
CA ARG A 69 -14.99 3.46 -6.71
C ARG A 69 -15.72 4.64 -7.31
N TRP A 70 -15.69 5.80 -6.66
CA TRP A 70 -16.29 7.02 -7.22
C TRP A 70 -15.56 7.43 -8.50
N LEU A 71 -14.24 7.41 -8.49
CA LEU A 71 -13.41 7.79 -9.62
C LEU A 71 -13.59 6.82 -10.82
N SER A 72 -13.78 5.53 -10.57
CA SER A 72 -14.06 4.53 -11.61
C SER A 72 -15.44 4.68 -12.27
N THR A 73 -16.36 5.44 -11.69
CA THR A 73 -17.63 5.79 -12.37
C THR A 73 -17.49 6.94 -13.37
N ILE A 74 -16.46 7.76 -13.22
CA ILE A 74 -16.26 8.98 -14.03
C ILE A 74 -15.21 8.73 -15.13
N LEU A 75 -14.20 7.92 -14.85
CA LEU A 75 -13.07 7.68 -15.74
C LEU A 75 -13.04 6.22 -16.22
N PRO A 76 -12.69 5.98 -17.49
CA PRO A 76 -12.46 4.63 -17.99
C PRO A 76 -11.22 4.02 -17.30
N PRO A 77 -11.23 2.71 -17.04
CA PRO A 77 -10.22 2.02 -16.23
C PRO A 77 -8.79 2.17 -16.80
N GLU A 78 -8.65 2.23 -18.13
CA GLU A 78 -7.35 2.36 -18.79
C GLU A 78 -6.68 3.71 -18.45
N ARG A 79 -7.46 4.79 -18.36
CA ARG A 79 -6.91 6.10 -17.96
C ARG A 79 -6.53 6.13 -16.49
N LEU A 80 -7.31 5.45 -15.64
CA LEU A 80 -7.01 5.37 -14.21
C LEU A 80 -5.69 4.65 -13.96
N GLU A 81 -5.47 3.54 -14.64
CA GLU A 81 -4.22 2.77 -14.54
C GLU A 81 -3.02 3.59 -15.04
N GLN A 82 -3.15 4.26 -16.18
CA GLN A 82 -2.11 5.15 -16.71
C GLN A 82 -1.79 6.32 -15.76
N MET A 83 -2.81 6.95 -15.19
CA MET A 83 -2.63 8.04 -14.23
C MET A 83 -1.96 7.55 -12.95
N ALA A 84 -2.38 6.40 -12.42
CA ALA A 84 -1.76 5.81 -11.24
C ALA A 84 -0.29 5.47 -11.49
N GLY A 85 0.02 4.85 -12.63
CA GLY A 85 1.40 4.55 -13.04
C GLY A 85 2.26 5.80 -13.20
N LEU A 86 1.76 6.83 -13.88
CA LEU A 86 2.47 8.09 -14.06
C LEU A 86 2.75 8.79 -12.72
N LEU A 87 1.76 8.79 -11.82
CA LEU A 87 1.87 9.36 -10.49
C LEU A 87 2.90 8.58 -9.67
N MET A 88 2.89 7.25 -9.74
CA MET A 88 3.86 6.38 -9.06
C MET A 88 5.30 6.64 -9.53
N VAL A 89 5.53 6.74 -10.84
CA VAL A 89 6.85 7.08 -11.40
C VAL A 89 7.27 8.48 -10.97
N GLY A 90 6.36 9.45 -11.03
CA GLY A 90 6.63 10.83 -10.61
C GLY A 90 7.03 10.93 -9.14
N LEU A 91 6.30 10.25 -8.24
CA LEU A 91 6.64 10.18 -6.82
C LEU A 91 7.98 9.46 -6.60
N GLY A 92 8.24 8.37 -7.32
CA GLY A 92 9.50 7.64 -7.25
C GLY A 92 10.70 8.50 -7.64
N VAL A 93 10.60 9.24 -8.76
CA VAL A 93 11.65 10.18 -9.20
C VAL A 93 11.83 11.31 -8.19
N TRP A 94 10.74 11.85 -7.64
CA TRP A 94 10.81 12.92 -6.65
C TRP A 94 11.46 12.47 -5.34
N LEU A 95 11.05 11.33 -4.80
CA LEU A 95 11.64 10.73 -3.60
C LEU A 95 13.11 10.35 -3.83
N GLY A 96 13.44 9.76 -4.97
CA GLY A 96 14.81 9.45 -5.36
C GLY A 96 15.68 10.70 -5.48
N SER A 97 15.14 11.78 -6.04
CA SER A 97 15.84 13.07 -6.14
C SER A 97 16.07 13.70 -4.76
N GLN A 98 15.11 13.60 -3.85
CA GLN A 98 15.29 14.04 -2.46
C GLN A 98 16.37 13.22 -1.76
N ALA A 99 16.32 11.89 -1.85
CA ALA A 99 17.32 11.02 -1.26
C ALA A 99 18.73 11.32 -1.82
N LEU A 100 18.85 11.52 -3.14
CA LEU A 100 20.12 11.85 -3.77
C LEU A 100 20.70 13.19 -3.30
N LYS A 101 19.86 14.23 -3.20
CA LYS A 101 20.26 15.54 -2.66
C LYS A 101 20.73 15.42 -1.22
N SER A 102 20.00 14.70 -0.37
CA SER A 102 20.38 14.48 1.03
C SER A 102 21.72 13.74 1.15
N LEU A 103 22.02 12.78 0.26
CA LEU A 103 23.31 12.09 0.24
C LEU A 103 24.46 13.00 -0.21
N LEU A 104 24.22 13.87 -1.19
CA LEU A 104 25.22 14.82 -1.67
C LEU A 104 25.52 15.91 -0.64
N GLU A 105 24.51 16.43 0.07
CA GLU A 105 24.70 17.40 1.15
C GLU A 105 25.44 16.80 2.35
N THR A 106 25.20 15.52 2.67
CA THR A 106 25.89 14.83 3.78
C THR A 106 27.40 14.67 3.54
N GLN A 107 27.87 14.67 2.29
CA GLN A 107 29.29 14.59 1.92
C GLN A 107 29.98 15.96 1.85
N SER A 108 29.24 17.05 2.05
CA SER A 108 29.77 18.43 1.99
C SER A 108 30.22 19.00 3.35
N PHE A 109 30.42 18.14 4.35
CA PHE A 109 31.00 18.46 5.66
C PHE A 109 32.32 17.72 5.90
#